data_AF-A0A660Q2S5-F1
#
_entry.id   AF-A0A660Q2S5-F1
#
_cell.length_a   1.000
_cell.length_b   1.000
_cell.length_c   1.000
_cell.angle_alpha   90.00
_cell.angle_beta   90.00
_cell.angle_gamma   90.00
#
_symmetry.space_group_name_H-M   'P 1'
#
loop_
_entity.id
_entity.type
_entity.pdbx_description
1 polymer ?
#
loop_
_entity_poly.entity_id
_entity_poly.type
_entity_poly.pdbx_seq_one_letter_code
_entity_poly.pdbx_strand_id
1 'polypeptide(L)'
;MDYNNLLTRAFNLSWKHKVLWVLGFLATSMGYFGGFDLSDKHVFEKFHHWQYNVGGDFTDRIIDWFEFNPEISAALVLFIVAMLLLLFLIFFVLNLISIAGLIEGVYKIEREEPYRLGKLFKAGASFFWRFLGLFLLAVVVVVAVLFVIILPIVLAFIITPVLGVLALLIGIPVGIAAAFFFGNVYSLAQREIVAYQTPIIQAVGEAFHLLIKHIIPNLVIFLITTFLWIVIVIGATIIAILFAIPIMMLATQSVWILLGSLFVILPLFLLIAIVVEGFLGTFFNSLMTLFYLELRKLSPRGGIPTAAPEPGFSQS
;
A
#
# COMPACT_ATOMS: atom_id res chain seq x y z
N MET A 1 16.29 4.57 21.71
CA MET A 1 14.86 4.54 21.29
C MET A 1 14.30 3.22 21.80
N ASP A 2 13.14 3.23 22.46
CA ASP A 2 12.54 1.99 22.99
C ASP A 2 11.52 1.45 21.99
N TYR A 3 11.99 0.56 21.11
CA TYR A 3 11.16 -0.02 20.04
C TYR A 3 10.02 -0.89 20.56
N ASN A 4 10.19 -1.51 21.73
CA ASN A 4 9.14 -2.35 22.31
C ASN A 4 7.98 -1.48 22.80
N ASN A 5 8.30 -0.39 23.50
CA ASN A 5 7.30 0.60 23.88
C ASN A 5 6.64 1.22 22.64
N LEU A 6 7.42 1.53 21.59
CA LEU A 6 6.89 2.06 20.33
C LEU A 6 5.88 1.11 19.68
N LEU A 7 6.21 -0.19 19.57
CA LEU A 7 5.32 -1.22 19.03
C LEU A 7 4.06 -1.38 19.87
N THR A 8 4.22 -1.45 21.20
CA THR A 8 3.11 -1.61 22.14
C THR A 8 2.17 -0.39 22.09
N ARG A 9 2.73 0.82 21.98
CA ARG A 9 1.95 2.06 21.82
C ARG A 9 1.20 2.10 20.50
N ALA A 10 1.85 1.76 19.39
CA ALA A 10 1.21 1.69 18.08
C ALA A 10 0.07 0.65 18.04
N PHE A 11 0.29 -0.52 18.66
CA PHE A 11 -0.73 -1.56 18.80
C PHE A 11 -1.91 -1.08 19.64
N ASN A 12 -1.64 -0.53 20.84
CA ASN A 12 -2.67 -0.03 21.74
C ASN A 12 -3.48 1.11 21.11
N LEU A 13 -2.83 2.01 20.39
CA LEU A 13 -3.48 3.10 19.66
C LEU A 13 -4.41 2.50 18.59
N SER A 14 -3.91 1.58 17.78
CA SER A 14 -4.69 0.95 16.73
C SER A 14 -5.88 0.17 17.29
N TRP A 15 -5.70 -0.56 18.39
CA TRP A 15 -6.75 -1.35 19.01
C TRP A 15 -7.84 -0.52 19.68
N LYS A 16 -7.45 0.53 20.44
CA LYS A 16 -8.39 1.40 21.15
C LYS A 16 -9.19 2.29 20.19
N HIS A 17 -8.57 2.75 19.11
CA HIS A 17 -9.13 3.74 18.20
C HIS A 17 -9.67 3.11 16.90
N LYS A 18 -10.66 2.21 17.02
CA LYS A 18 -11.25 1.45 15.89
C LYS A 18 -11.79 2.32 14.74
N VAL A 19 -12.15 3.57 15.03
CA VAL A 19 -12.56 4.56 14.03
C VAL A 19 -11.46 4.79 12.98
N LEU A 20 -10.19 4.66 13.35
CA LEU A 20 -9.07 4.79 12.43
C LEU A 20 -8.96 3.61 11.45
N TRP A 21 -9.57 2.45 11.72
CA TRP A 21 -9.47 1.28 10.85
C TRP A 21 -10.05 1.52 9.46
N VAL A 22 -11.08 2.36 9.37
CA VAL A 22 -11.64 2.78 8.06
C VAL A 22 -10.58 3.52 7.24
N LEU A 23 -9.84 4.44 7.88
CA LEU A 23 -8.75 5.14 7.21
C LEU A 23 -7.57 4.18 6.96
N GLY A 24 -7.29 3.26 7.88
CA GLY A 24 -6.29 2.21 7.74
C GLY A 24 -6.50 1.39 6.47
N PHE A 25 -7.73 0.92 6.27
CA PHE A 25 -8.11 0.10 5.12
C PHE A 25 -7.96 0.89 3.82
N LEU A 26 -8.46 2.13 3.77
CA LEU A 26 -8.32 2.98 2.60
C LEU A 26 -6.86 3.37 2.33
N ALA A 27 -6.04 3.52 3.38
CA ALA A 27 -4.61 3.83 3.28
C ALA A 27 -3.76 2.67 2.73
N THR A 28 -4.28 1.44 2.73
CA THR A 28 -3.58 0.27 2.18
C THR A 28 -4.28 -0.35 0.97
N SER A 29 -5.52 0.06 0.66
CA SER A 29 -6.33 -0.51 -0.44
C SER A 29 -5.69 -0.40 -1.83
N MET A 30 -4.75 0.53 -2.04
CA MET A 30 -3.99 0.63 -3.29
C MET A 30 -3.05 -0.56 -3.55
N GLY A 31 -2.60 -1.27 -2.50
CA GLY A 31 -1.72 -2.43 -2.64
C GLY A 31 -2.33 -3.57 -3.46
N TYR A 32 -3.65 -3.69 -3.49
CA TYR A 32 -4.37 -4.74 -4.23
C TYR A 32 -4.42 -4.50 -5.75
N PHE A 33 -4.30 -3.26 -6.22
CA PHE A 33 -4.33 -2.94 -7.65
C PHE A 33 -2.97 -3.16 -8.34
N GLY A 34 -1.87 -3.24 -7.58
CA GLY A 34 -0.51 -3.42 -8.11
C GLY A 34 -0.11 -4.88 -8.40
N GLY A 35 -0.97 -5.85 -8.10
CA GLY A 35 -0.70 -7.29 -8.26
C GLY A 35 -1.21 -7.92 -9.56
N PHE A 36 -1.75 -7.13 -10.50
CA PHE A 36 -2.17 -7.66 -11.81
C PHE A 36 -0.94 -7.83 -12.71
N ASP A 37 -0.38 -9.04 -12.72
CA ASP A 37 0.61 -9.46 -13.71
C ASP A 37 -0.10 -9.67 -15.06
N LEU A 38 -0.03 -8.66 -15.92
CA LEU A 38 -0.54 -8.69 -17.31
C LEU A 38 0.52 -9.22 -18.30
N SER A 39 1.71 -9.63 -17.83
CA SER A 39 2.84 -9.95 -18.70
C SER A 39 3.00 -11.46 -18.97
N ASP A 40 2.34 -12.31 -18.19
CA ASP A 40 2.47 -13.75 -18.35
C ASP A 40 1.53 -14.28 -19.46
N LYS A 41 2.09 -14.46 -20.66
CA LYS A 41 1.42 -15.20 -21.76
C LYS A 41 1.08 -16.64 -21.37
N HIS A 42 1.68 -17.18 -20.30
CA HIS A 42 1.35 -18.49 -19.76
C HIS A 42 0.22 -18.48 -18.73
N VAL A 43 -0.33 -17.32 -18.32
CA VAL A 43 -1.59 -17.30 -17.55
C VAL A 43 -2.75 -17.77 -18.43
N PHE A 44 -2.75 -17.39 -19.72
CA PHE A 44 -3.72 -17.88 -20.69
C PHE A 44 -3.51 -19.36 -21.05
N GLU A 45 -2.25 -19.82 -21.23
CA GLU A 45 -1.97 -21.25 -21.50
C GLU A 45 -2.16 -22.16 -20.28
N LYS A 46 -1.91 -21.69 -19.04
CA LYS A 46 -2.17 -22.48 -17.83
C LYS A 46 -3.65 -22.54 -17.46
N PHE A 47 -4.46 -21.59 -17.92
CA PHE A 47 -5.93 -21.70 -17.88
C PHE A 47 -6.43 -22.91 -18.66
N HIS A 48 -5.75 -23.30 -19.75
CA HIS A 48 -6.09 -24.51 -20.52
C HIS A 48 -5.74 -25.82 -19.77
N HIS A 49 -4.72 -25.83 -18.91
CA HIS A 49 -4.33 -27.04 -18.17
C HIS A 49 -4.99 -27.19 -16.79
N TRP A 50 -5.63 -26.15 -16.26
CA TRP A 50 -6.48 -26.22 -15.06
C TRP A 50 -7.90 -26.69 -15.40
N GLN A 51 -8.00 -27.68 -16.28
CA GLN A 51 -9.26 -28.31 -16.69
C GLN A 51 -9.66 -29.38 -15.66
N TYR A 52 -9.90 -28.95 -14.41
CA TYR A 52 -11.06 -29.52 -13.72
C TYR A 52 -12.27 -28.88 -14.39
N ASN A 53 -13.23 -29.72 -14.77
CA ASN A 53 -14.33 -29.46 -15.70
C ASN A 53 -15.37 -28.42 -15.21
N VAL A 54 -14.90 -27.26 -14.78
CA VAL A 54 -15.68 -26.06 -14.47
C VAL A 54 -15.55 -25.12 -15.67
N GLY A 55 -16.15 -25.53 -16.80
CA GLY A 55 -16.52 -24.62 -17.88
C GLY A 55 -15.46 -24.26 -18.94
N GLY A 56 -14.84 -25.24 -19.61
CA GLY A 56 -14.22 -24.98 -20.94
C GLY A 56 -15.22 -24.31 -21.90
N ASP A 57 -16.48 -24.76 -21.84
CA ASP A 57 -17.61 -24.16 -22.55
C ASP A 57 -17.88 -22.68 -22.22
N PHE A 58 -17.51 -22.15 -21.05
CA PHE A 58 -17.84 -20.76 -20.69
C PHE A 58 -16.82 -19.77 -21.21
N THR A 59 -15.53 -20.07 -21.03
CA THR A 59 -14.44 -19.20 -21.50
C THR A 59 -14.39 -19.17 -23.02
N ASP A 60 -14.57 -20.33 -23.67
CA ASP A 60 -14.59 -20.44 -25.13
C ASP A 60 -15.82 -19.71 -25.70
N ARG A 61 -17.00 -19.83 -25.06
CA ARG A 61 -18.19 -19.03 -25.46
C ARG A 61 -18.01 -17.54 -25.27
N ILE A 62 -17.24 -17.09 -24.27
CA ILE A 62 -16.91 -15.67 -24.12
C ILE A 62 -16.03 -15.25 -25.29
N ILE A 63 -14.94 -15.97 -25.56
CA ILE A 63 -14.00 -15.66 -26.65
C ILE A 63 -14.72 -15.67 -28.01
N ASP A 64 -15.52 -16.70 -28.29
CA ASP A 64 -16.32 -16.82 -29.51
C ASP A 64 -17.34 -15.68 -29.63
N TRP A 65 -17.97 -15.27 -28.53
CA TRP A 65 -18.90 -14.12 -28.54
C TRP A 65 -18.17 -12.80 -28.83
N PHE A 66 -16.94 -12.66 -28.32
CA PHE A 66 -16.05 -11.52 -28.56
C PHE A 66 -15.59 -11.43 -30.02
N GLU A 67 -15.30 -12.57 -30.65
CA GLU A 67 -14.94 -12.68 -32.07
C GLU A 67 -16.15 -12.48 -32.99
N PHE A 68 -17.33 -12.97 -32.61
CA PHE A 68 -18.55 -12.87 -33.41
C PHE A 68 -19.17 -11.46 -33.38
N ASN A 69 -18.89 -10.66 -32.34
CA ASN A 69 -19.45 -9.31 -32.18
C ASN A 69 -18.35 -8.25 -31.95
N PRO A 70 -17.44 -8.01 -32.93
CA PRO A 70 -16.24 -7.18 -32.73
C PRO A 70 -16.55 -5.73 -32.32
N GLU A 71 -17.68 -5.17 -32.78
CA GLU A 71 -18.08 -3.79 -32.45
C GLU A 71 -18.63 -3.67 -31.02
N ILE A 72 -19.45 -4.64 -30.59
CA ILE A 72 -20.02 -4.68 -29.23
C ILE A 72 -18.93 -5.05 -28.21
N SER A 73 -18.03 -5.95 -28.58
CA SER A 73 -16.94 -6.40 -27.73
C SER A 73 -15.91 -5.30 -27.47
N ALA A 74 -15.55 -4.51 -28.49
CA ALA A 74 -14.67 -3.35 -28.32
C ALA A 74 -15.30 -2.28 -27.41
N ALA A 75 -16.59 -1.97 -27.60
CA ALA A 75 -17.30 -1.01 -26.76
C ALA A 75 -17.42 -1.48 -25.30
N LEU A 76 -17.70 -2.77 -25.08
CA LEU A 76 -17.82 -3.37 -23.75
C LEU A 76 -16.47 -3.41 -23.02
N VAL A 77 -15.37 -3.76 -23.71
CA VAL A 77 -14.02 -3.72 -23.14
C VAL A 77 -13.64 -2.29 -22.77
N LEU A 78 -13.88 -1.33 -23.67
CA LEU A 78 -13.61 0.08 -23.39
C LEU A 78 -14.40 0.55 -22.15
N PHE A 79 -15.67 0.16 -22.04
CA PHE A 79 -16.51 0.47 -20.89
C PHE A 79 -15.97 -0.15 -19.59
N ILE A 80 -15.59 -1.43 -19.59
CA ILE A 80 -15.01 -2.10 -18.42
C ILE A 80 -13.69 -1.43 -18.02
N VAL A 81 -12.80 -1.17 -18.97
CA VAL A 81 -11.51 -0.51 -18.73
C VAL A 81 -11.73 0.90 -18.15
N ALA A 82 -12.67 1.67 -18.71
CA ALA A 82 -13.02 2.98 -18.19
C ALA A 82 -13.59 2.92 -16.77
N MET A 83 -14.44 1.93 -16.47
CA MET A 83 -15.00 1.72 -15.13
C MET A 83 -13.93 1.32 -14.11
N LEU A 84 -13.02 0.41 -14.48
CA LEU A 84 -11.89 0.01 -13.64
C LEU A 84 -10.92 1.17 -13.39
N LEU A 85 -10.65 1.99 -14.41
CA LEU A 85 -9.81 3.18 -14.28
C LEU A 85 -10.45 4.24 -13.38
N LEU A 86 -11.77 4.43 -13.48
CA LEU A 86 -12.52 5.30 -12.58
C LEU A 86 -12.46 4.79 -11.13
N LEU A 87 -12.67 3.48 -10.93
CA LEU A 87 -12.59 2.85 -9.62
C LEU A 87 -11.19 3.02 -9.02
N PHE A 88 -10.15 2.75 -9.80
CA PHE A 88 -8.75 2.96 -9.42
C PHE A 88 -8.50 4.41 -8.99
N LEU A 89 -8.98 5.40 -9.76
CA LEU A 89 -8.80 6.80 -9.44
C LEU A 89 -9.51 7.19 -8.13
N ILE A 90 -10.73 6.68 -7.90
CA ILE A 90 -11.46 6.91 -6.65
C ILE A 90 -10.66 6.35 -5.47
N PHE A 91 -10.24 5.09 -5.54
CA PHE A 91 -9.44 4.48 -4.47
C PHE A 91 -8.08 5.15 -4.29
N PHE A 92 -7.47 5.67 -5.37
CA PHE A 92 -6.21 6.41 -5.31
C PHE A 92 -6.38 7.70 -4.50
N VAL A 93 -7.42 8.47 -4.80
CA VAL A 93 -7.72 9.70 -4.08
C VAL A 93 -8.04 9.41 -2.61
N LEU A 94 -8.87 8.40 -2.34
CA LEU A 94 -9.20 7.97 -0.97
C LEU A 94 -7.96 7.51 -0.20
N ASN A 95 -7.01 6.85 -0.86
CA ASN A 95 -5.78 6.40 -0.27
C ASN A 95 -4.93 7.57 0.26
N LEU A 96 -4.65 8.56 -0.58
CA LEU A 96 -3.85 9.72 -0.19
C LEU A 96 -4.48 10.51 0.96
N ILE A 97 -5.80 10.72 0.90
CA ILE A 97 -6.57 11.40 1.95
C ILE A 97 -6.51 10.61 3.26
N SER A 98 -6.62 9.29 3.19
CA SER A 98 -6.67 8.43 4.37
C SER A 98 -5.32 8.33 5.07
N ILE A 99 -4.20 8.28 4.32
CA ILE A 99 -2.86 8.33 4.91
C ILE A 99 -2.66 9.63 5.68
N ALA A 100 -2.97 10.79 5.07
CA ALA A 100 -2.85 12.08 5.72
C ALA A 100 -3.78 12.19 6.96
N GLY A 101 -5.01 11.70 6.85
CA GLY A 101 -5.97 11.67 7.96
C GLY A 101 -5.57 10.75 9.11
N LEU A 102 -4.91 9.62 8.83
CA LEU A 102 -4.34 8.72 9.85
C LEU A 102 -3.20 9.40 10.59
N ILE A 103 -2.27 10.02 9.87
CA ILE A 103 -1.12 10.72 10.46
C ILE A 103 -1.62 11.82 11.39
N GLU A 104 -2.57 12.64 10.94
CA GLU A 104 -3.22 13.69 11.75
C GLU A 104 -3.96 13.10 12.96
N GLY A 105 -4.65 11.97 12.77
CA GLY A 105 -5.35 11.27 13.86
C GLY A 105 -4.41 10.82 14.97
N VAL A 106 -3.24 10.27 14.60
CA VAL A 106 -2.21 9.86 15.56
C VAL A 106 -1.65 11.07 16.29
N TYR A 107 -1.41 12.20 15.60
CA TYR A 107 -0.96 13.43 16.27
C TYR A 107 -1.99 13.97 17.27
N LYS A 108 -3.27 13.95 16.93
CA LYS A 108 -4.33 14.39 17.86
C LYS A 108 -4.44 13.50 19.09
N ILE A 109 -4.32 12.19 18.91
CA ILE A 109 -4.31 11.24 20.03
C ILE A 109 -3.11 11.49 20.94
N GLU A 110 -1.93 11.72 20.38
CA GLU A 110 -0.71 12.03 21.16
C GLU A 110 -0.78 13.36 21.91
N ARG A 111 -1.66 14.29 21.49
CA ARG A 111 -1.91 15.57 22.17
C ARG A 111 -3.16 15.55 23.05
N GLU A 112 -3.81 14.40 23.21
CA GLU A 112 -5.08 14.27 23.93
C GLU A 112 -6.20 15.16 23.37
N GLU A 113 -6.13 15.50 22.08
CA GLU A 113 -7.12 16.32 21.39
C GLU A 113 -8.32 15.48 20.92
N PRO A 114 -9.55 16.04 20.95
CA PRO A 114 -10.72 15.35 20.44
C PRO A 114 -10.63 15.17 18.92
N TYR A 115 -10.87 13.94 18.46
CA TYR A 115 -10.87 13.58 17.04
C TYR A 115 -12.20 12.93 16.64
N ARG A 116 -12.57 13.08 15.36
CA ARG A 116 -13.74 12.45 14.74
C ARG A 116 -13.39 12.08 13.30
N LEU A 117 -13.89 10.95 12.80
CA LEU A 117 -13.56 10.42 11.47
C LEU A 117 -13.74 11.48 10.37
N GLY A 118 -14.90 12.15 10.32
CA GLY A 118 -15.16 13.15 9.29
C GLY A 118 -14.23 14.37 9.37
N LYS A 119 -13.80 14.76 10.57
CA LYS A 119 -12.81 15.84 10.75
C LYS A 119 -11.42 15.41 10.28
N LEU A 120 -11.03 14.17 10.55
CA LEU A 120 -9.76 13.60 10.08
C LEU A 120 -9.73 13.42 8.57
N PHE A 121 -10.82 12.98 7.97
CA PHE A 121 -10.94 12.85 6.52
C PHE A 121 -10.87 14.22 5.83
N LYS A 122 -11.57 15.23 6.36
CA LYS A 122 -11.48 16.61 5.86
C LYS A 122 -10.08 17.19 6.01
N ALA A 123 -9.41 16.92 7.14
CA ALA A 123 -8.01 17.30 7.34
C ALA A 123 -7.10 16.62 6.31
N GLY A 124 -7.24 15.31 6.09
CA GLY A 124 -6.51 14.58 5.05
C GLY A 124 -6.73 15.14 3.65
N ALA A 125 -7.97 15.52 3.32
CA ALA A 125 -8.32 16.14 2.03
C ALA A 125 -7.62 17.48 1.80
N SER A 126 -7.36 18.26 2.86
CA SER A 126 -6.60 19.51 2.76
C SER A 126 -5.14 19.30 2.33
N PHE A 127 -4.58 18.12 2.62
CA PHE A 127 -3.23 17.73 2.23
C PHE A 127 -3.14 17.06 0.87
N PHE A 128 -4.28 16.78 0.22
CA PHE A 128 -4.35 15.99 -1.01
C PHE A 128 -3.34 16.45 -2.06
N TRP A 129 -3.31 17.74 -2.40
CA TRP A 129 -2.42 18.28 -3.43
C TRP A 129 -0.93 18.15 -3.06
N ARG A 130 -0.60 18.27 -1.77
CA ARG A 130 0.79 18.10 -1.30
C ARG A 130 1.20 16.63 -1.36
N PHE A 131 0.30 15.71 -1.00
CA PHE A 131 0.53 14.27 -1.09
C PHE A 131 0.61 13.80 -2.55
N LEU A 132 -0.24 14.34 -3.42
CA LEU A 132 -0.20 14.07 -4.86
C LEU A 132 1.12 14.55 -5.46
N GLY A 133 1.56 15.77 -5.14
CA GLY A 133 2.85 16.28 -5.60
C GLY A 133 4.03 15.46 -5.07
N LEU A 134 3.99 15.04 -3.80
CA LEU A 134 5.00 14.14 -3.23
C LEU A 134 5.00 12.76 -3.92
N PHE A 135 3.82 12.21 -4.21
CA PHE A 135 3.68 10.95 -4.94
C PHE A 135 4.23 11.05 -6.36
N LEU A 136 3.88 12.08 -7.12
CA LEU A 136 4.40 12.30 -8.47
C LEU A 136 5.93 12.45 -8.47
N LEU A 137 6.47 13.20 -7.50
CA LEU A 137 7.91 13.33 -7.32
C LEU A 137 8.54 11.97 -7.00
N ALA A 138 7.95 11.17 -6.12
CA ALA A 138 8.42 9.83 -5.79
C ALA A 138 8.40 8.90 -7.02
N VAL A 139 7.35 8.94 -7.83
CA VAL A 139 7.25 8.16 -9.08
C VAL A 139 8.38 8.53 -10.04
N VAL A 140 8.61 9.81 -10.29
CA VAL A 140 9.69 10.28 -11.18
C VAL A 140 11.05 9.78 -10.68
N VAL A 141 11.31 9.87 -9.38
CA VAL A 141 12.56 9.42 -8.77
C VAL A 141 12.72 7.90 -8.87
N VAL A 142 11.68 7.13 -8.55
CA VAL A 142 11.71 5.66 -8.64
C VAL A 142 11.92 5.22 -10.07
N VAL A 143 11.23 5.81 -11.05
CA VAL A 143 11.43 5.50 -12.47
C VAL A 143 12.87 5.80 -12.91
N ALA A 144 13.42 6.95 -12.51
CA ALA A 144 14.81 7.29 -12.81
C ALA A 144 15.80 6.29 -12.20
N VAL A 145 15.58 5.88 -10.96
CA VAL A 145 16.43 4.90 -10.25
C VAL A 145 16.32 3.51 -10.88
N LEU A 146 15.11 3.05 -11.18
CA LEU A 146 14.88 1.79 -11.87
C LEU A 146 15.54 1.81 -13.24
N PHE A 147 15.47 2.91 -13.99
CA PHE A 147 16.16 3.04 -15.26
C PHE A 147 17.69 2.93 -15.08
N VAL A 148 18.26 3.63 -14.08
CA VAL A 148 19.71 3.60 -13.79
C VAL A 148 20.19 2.21 -13.34
N ILE A 149 19.36 1.43 -12.63
CA ILE A 149 19.73 0.10 -12.12
C ILE A 149 19.45 -0.99 -13.16
N ILE A 150 18.26 -1.00 -13.76
CA ILE A 150 17.80 -2.07 -14.65
C ILE A 150 18.48 -1.97 -16.01
N LEU A 151 18.68 -0.77 -16.57
CA LEU A 151 19.25 -0.61 -17.91
C LEU A 151 20.65 -1.27 -18.01
N PRO A 152 21.60 -1.04 -17.09
CA PRO A 152 22.90 -1.74 -17.12
C PRO A 152 22.76 -3.25 -17.01
N ILE A 153 21.83 -3.76 -16.20
CA ILE A 153 21.59 -5.21 -16.04
C ILE A 153 21.13 -5.80 -17.37
N VAL A 154 20.14 -5.18 -18.01
CA VAL A 154 19.60 -5.62 -19.31
C VAL A 154 20.69 -5.56 -20.38
N LEU A 155 21.45 -4.47 -20.46
CA LEU A 155 22.56 -4.34 -21.40
C LEU A 155 23.64 -5.41 -21.16
N ALA A 156 23.94 -5.73 -19.90
CA ALA A 156 24.90 -6.78 -19.55
C ALA A 156 24.43 -8.16 -20.04
N PHE A 157 23.15 -8.49 -19.90
CA PHE A 157 22.56 -9.73 -20.42
C PHE A 157 22.61 -9.83 -21.95
N ILE A 158 22.41 -8.71 -22.65
CA ILE A 158 22.52 -8.65 -24.11
C ILE A 158 23.96 -8.94 -24.56
N ILE A 159 24.96 -8.47 -23.81
CA ILE A 159 26.38 -8.70 -24.12
C ILE A 159 26.74 -10.17 -23.82
N THR A 160 26.58 -10.61 -22.57
CA THR A 160 26.77 -12.02 -22.19
C THR A 160 25.93 -12.40 -20.95
N PRO A 161 25.41 -13.64 -20.86
CA PRO A 161 24.68 -14.09 -19.67
C PRO A 161 25.51 -14.00 -18.37
N VAL A 162 26.82 -14.22 -18.44
CA VAL A 162 27.72 -14.16 -17.27
C VAL A 162 27.79 -12.73 -16.72
N LEU A 163 27.96 -11.72 -17.59
CA LEU A 163 27.93 -10.31 -17.15
C LEU A 163 26.55 -9.93 -16.60
N GLY A 164 25.46 -10.45 -17.17
CA GLY A 164 24.12 -10.26 -16.65
C GLY A 164 23.95 -10.77 -15.21
N VAL A 165 24.44 -11.97 -14.91
CA VAL A 165 24.41 -12.53 -13.55
C VAL A 165 25.26 -11.71 -12.58
N LEU A 166 26.45 -11.27 -12.99
CA LEU A 166 27.29 -10.38 -12.17
C LEU A 166 26.61 -9.03 -11.91
N ALA A 167 25.96 -8.47 -12.93
CA ALA A 167 25.18 -7.24 -12.80
C ALA A 167 23.98 -7.40 -11.86
N LEU A 168 23.29 -8.56 -11.88
CA LEU A 168 22.23 -8.87 -10.91
C LEU A 168 22.74 -8.99 -9.48
N LEU A 169 23.89 -9.66 -9.28
CA LEU A 169 24.50 -9.84 -7.96
C LEU A 169 24.78 -8.49 -7.27
N ILE A 170 25.14 -7.47 -8.05
CA ILE A 170 25.37 -6.09 -7.57
C ILE A 170 24.06 -5.29 -7.54
N GLY A 171 23.23 -5.44 -8.57
CA GLY A 171 22.00 -4.69 -8.76
C GLY A 171 20.95 -4.97 -7.69
N ILE A 172 20.84 -6.21 -7.21
CA ILE A 172 19.88 -6.57 -6.15
C ILE A 172 20.20 -5.87 -4.82
N PRO A 173 21.41 -5.95 -4.24
CA PRO A 173 21.78 -5.19 -3.06
C PRO A 173 21.59 -3.67 -3.22
N VAL A 174 21.96 -3.12 -4.38
CA VAL A 174 21.77 -1.69 -4.68
C VAL A 174 20.30 -1.33 -4.74
N GLY A 175 19.45 -2.17 -5.36
CA GLY A 175 18.01 -1.99 -5.40
C GLY A 175 17.37 -2.04 -4.02
N ILE A 176 17.80 -2.97 -3.16
CA ILE A 176 17.33 -3.05 -1.76
C ILE A 176 17.74 -1.79 -0.99
N ALA A 177 18.98 -1.32 -1.13
CA ALA A 177 19.44 -0.08 -0.50
C ALA A 177 18.64 1.13 -1.00
N ALA A 178 18.39 1.22 -2.32
CA ALA A 178 17.57 2.26 -2.90
C ALA A 178 16.14 2.23 -2.33
N ALA A 179 15.50 1.06 -2.30
CA ALA A 179 14.16 0.89 -1.73
C ALA A 179 14.10 1.32 -0.25
N PHE A 180 15.12 0.95 0.54
CA PHE A 180 15.27 1.41 1.92
C PHE A 180 15.32 2.95 2.00
N PHE A 181 16.21 3.60 1.24
CA PHE A 181 16.38 5.05 1.27
C PHE A 181 15.11 5.78 0.82
N PHE A 182 14.59 5.47 -0.38
CA PHE A 182 13.44 6.18 -0.93
C PHE A 182 12.16 5.92 -0.14
N GLY A 183 11.93 4.67 0.30
CA GLY A 183 10.78 4.32 1.11
C GLY A 183 10.75 5.07 2.44
N ASN A 184 11.89 5.14 3.14
CA ASN A 184 11.97 5.87 4.40
C ASN A 184 11.87 7.39 4.20
N VAL A 185 12.54 7.97 3.20
CA VAL A 185 12.43 9.42 2.92
C VAL A 185 11.00 9.79 2.58
N TYR A 186 10.32 9.03 1.72
CA TYR A 186 8.93 9.27 1.36
C TYR A 186 8.01 9.20 2.59
N SER A 187 8.16 8.16 3.40
CA SER A 187 7.39 7.95 4.64
C SER A 187 7.61 9.09 5.66
N LEU A 188 8.85 9.52 5.87
CA LEU A 188 9.16 10.64 6.78
C LEU A 188 8.67 11.99 6.22
N ALA A 189 8.77 12.21 4.91
CA ALA A 189 8.32 13.44 4.27
C ALA A 189 6.80 13.63 4.39
N GLN A 190 6.02 12.55 4.22
CA GLN A 190 4.56 12.59 4.47
C GLN A 190 4.23 13.10 5.87
N ARG A 191 4.99 12.65 6.88
CA ARG A 191 4.80 13.02 8.28
C ARG A 191 5.21 14.47 8.55
N GLU A 192 6.31 14.93 7.96
CA GLU A 192 6.73 16.34 8.04
C GLU A 192 5.67 17.28 7.43
N ILE A 193 5.11 16.93 6.27
CA ILE A 193 4.05 17.71 5.62
C ILE A 193 2.82 17.87 6.52
N VAL A 194 2.36 16.79 7.17
CA VAL A 194 1.17 16.84 8.02
C VAL A 194 1.49 17.54 9.34
N ALA A 195 2.59 17.18 10.00
CA ALA A 195 2.97 17.68 11.31
C ALA A 195 3.29 19.18 11.32
N TYR A 196 4.04 19.65 10.32
CA TYR A 196 4.62 21.00 10.29
C TYR A 196 4.16 21.85 9.10
N GLN A 197 3.23 21.36 8.27
CA GLN A 197 2.70 22.11 7.13
C GLN A 197 3.76 22.53 6.10
N THR A 198 4.90 21.84 6.06
CA THR A 198 6.03 22.22 5.21
C THR A 198 5.74 21.95 3.73
N PRO A 199 6.28 22.77 2.81
CA PRO A 199 6.21 22.49 1.37
C PRO A 199 7.03 21.24 1.02
N ILE A 200 6.67 20.60 -0.11
CA ILE A 200 7.16 19.26 -0.50
C ILE A 200 8.69 19.17 -0.51
N ILE A 201 9.38 20.13 -1.14
CA ILE A 201 10.85 20.10 -1.25
C ILE A 201 11.52 20.20 0.12
N GLN A 202 11.00 21.04 1.01
CA GLN A 202 11.51 21.17 2.37
C GLN A 202 11.24 19.90 3.18
N ALA A 203 10.04 19.31 3.03
CA ALA A 203 9.70 18.05 3.69
C ALA A 203 10.63 16.89 3.28
N VAL A 204 10.95 16.79 1.98
CA VAL A 204 11.89 15.79 1.47
C VAL A 204 13.30 16.05 1.99
N GLY A 205 13.76 17.30 2.00
CA GLY A 205 15.07 17.68 2.54
C GLY A 205 15.21 17.36 4.03
N GLU A 206 14.18 17.66 4.83
CA GLU A 206 14.13 17.34 6.25
C GLU A 206 14.09 15.83 6.49
N ALA A 207 13.26 15.10 5.73
CA ALA A 207 13.19 13.64 5.79
C ALA A 207 14.54 12.98 5.46
N PHE A 208 15.22 13.46 4.41
CA PHE A 208 16.54 13.00 4.03
C PHE A 208 17.59 13.30 5.10
N HIS A 209 17.57 14.50 5.68
CA HIS A 209 18.46 14.86 6.79
C HIS A 209 18.22 13.98 8.02
N LEU A 210 16.96 13.74 8.39
CA LEU A 210 16.59 12.86 9.49
C LEU A 210 17.07 11.42 9.28
N LEU A 211 16.93 10.90 8.05
CA LEU A 211 17.39 9.57 7.69
C LEU A 211 18.91 9.44 7.84
N ILE A 212 19.68 10.33 7.23
CA ILE A 212 21.15 10.26 7.25
C ILE A 212 21.71 10.50 8.65
N LYS A 213 21.08 11.39 9.43
CA LYS A 213 21.52 11.65 10.81
C LYS A 213 21.23 10.47 11.74
N HIS A 214 20.18 9.70 11.47
CA HIS A 214 19.74 8.58 12.31
C HIS A 214 19.54 7.30 11.49
N ILE A 215 20.58 6.88 10.76
CA ILE A 215 20.50 5.69 9.88
C ILE A 215 20.15 4.45 10.70
N ILE A 216 20.79 4.25 11.86
CA ILE A 216 20.57 3.05 12.68
C ILE A 216 19.11 2.95 13.13
N PRO A 217 18.49 4.00 13.73
CA PRO A 217 17.07 3.92 14.05
C PRO A 217 16.14 3.67 12.87
N ASN A 218 16.41 4.27 11.71
CA ASN A 218 15.63 4.04 10.48
C ASN A 218 15.80 2.61 9.95
N LEU A 219 17.02 2.06 10.03
CA LEU A 219 17.30 0.68 9.64
C LEU A 219 16.59 -0.32 10.56
N VAL A 220 16.61 -0.10 11.88
CA VAL A 220 15.94 -0.96 12.84
C VAL A 220 14.43 -0.96 12.60
N ILE A 221 13.78 0.21 12.44
CA ILE A 221 12.34 0.24 12.19
C ILE A 221 11.99 -0.40 10.85
N PHE A 222 12.83 -0.21 9.82
CA PHE A 222 12.65 -0.85 8.51
C PHE A 222 12.73 -2.38 8.62
N LEU A 223 13.70 -2.93 9.36
CA LEU A 223 13.82 -4.36 9.57
C LEU A 223 12.62 -4.91 10.36
N ILE A 224 12.16 -4.20 11.39
CA ILE A 224 10.98 -4.57 12.18
C ILE A 224 9.73 -4.60 11.27
N THR A 225 9.47 -3.54 10.50
CA THR A 225 8.28 -3.49 9.64
C THR A 225 8.35 -4.52 8.51
N THR A 226 9.51 -4.72 7.90
CA THR A 226 9.73 -5.75 6.89
C THR A 226 9.47 -7.15 7.45
N PHE A 227 10.02 -7.47 8.63
CA PHE A 227 9.78 -8.74 9.30
C PHE A 227 8.28 -8.96 9.62
N LEU A 228 7.59 -7.93 10.12
CA LEU A 228 6.16 -7.99 10.39
C LEU A 228 5.35 -8.25 9.11
N TRP A 229 5.68 -7.61 8.00
CA TRP A 229 5.04 -7.88 6.71
C TRP A 229 5.25 -9.33 6.26
N ILE A 230 6.46 -9.88 6.41
CA ILE A 230 6.73 -11.30 6.09
C ILE A 230 5.86 -12.23 6.92
N VAL A 231 5.78 -12.00 8.24
CA VAL A 231 4.94 -12.82 9.15
C VAL A 231 3.46 -12.73 8.77
N ILE A 232 2.96 -11.53 8.45
CA ILE A 232 1.58 -11.31 8.02
C ILE A 232 1.29 -12.02 6.70
N VAL A 233 2.17 -11.91 5.71
CA VAL A 233 2.00 -12.56 4.41
C VAL A 233 2.01 -14.07 4.54
N ILE A 234 2.93 -14.64 5.32
CA ILE A 234 2.96 -16.09 5.60
C ILE A 234 1.68 -16.52 6.31
N GLY A 235 1.26 -15.81 7.36
CA GLY A 235 0.02 -16.10 8.09
C GLY A 235 -1.23 -16.01 7.21
N ALA A 236 -1.34 -14.95 6.41
CA ALA A 236 -2.44 -14.76 5.46
C ALA A 236 -2.46 -15.87 4.39
N THR A 237 -1.29 -16.30 3.91
CA THR A 237 -1.17 -17.41 2.94
C THR A 237 -1.63 -18.72 3.56
N ILE A 238 -1.25 -19.03 4.80
CA ILE A 238 -1.69 -20.24 5.52
C ILE A 238 -3.22 -20.22 5.70
N ILE A 239 -3.79 -19.08 6.11
CA ILE A 239 -5.24 -18.91 6.25
C ILE A 239 -5.94 -19.10 4.89
N ALA A 240 -5.42 -18.47 3.83
CA ALA A 240 -5.98 -18.60 2.49
C ALA A 240 -5.98 -20.07 2.01
N ILE A 241 -4.89 -20.81 2.24
CA ILE A 241 -4.81 -22.24 1.93
C ILE A 241 -5.84 -23.05 2.74
N LEU A 242 -5.98 -22.75 4.03
CA LEU A 242 -6.94 -23.42 4.93
C LEU A 242 -8.38 -23.26 4.45
N PHE A 243 -8.74 -22.10 3.87
CA PHE A 243 -10.06 -21.88 3.25
C PHE A 243 -10.16 -22.44 1.83
N ALA A 244 -9.08 -22.37 1.04
CA ALA A 244 -9.09 -22.82 -0.35
C ALA A 244 -9.27 -24.33 -0.46
N ILE A 245 -8.65 -25.14 0.41
CA ILE A 245 -8.73 -26.60 0.34
C ILE A 245 -10.18 -27.10 0.46
N PRO A 246 -10.97 -26.74 1.49
CA PRO A 246 -12.37 -27.14 1.59
C PRO A 246 -13.21 -26.69 0.40
N ILE A 247 -12.99 -25.46 -0.09
CA ILE A 247 -13.72 -24.93 -1.26
C ILE A 247 -13.41 -25.78 -2.49
N MET A 248 -12.13 -26.11 -2.73
CA MET A 248 -11.72 -26.97 -3.84
C MET A 248 -12.25 -28.40 -3.69
N MET A 249 -12.28 -28.96 -2.48
CA MET A 249 -12.88 -30.28 -2.25
C MET A 249 -14.39 -30.28 -2.54
N LEU A 250 -15.11 -29.26 -2.09
CA LEU A 250 -16.54 -29.09 -2.39
C LEU A 250 -16.80 -28.84 -3.89
N ALA A 251 -15.87 -28.17 -4.58
CA ALA A 251 -15.93 -27.94 -6.02
C ALA A 251 -16.00 -29.23 -6.83
N THR A 252 -15.31 -30.28 -6.37
CA THR A 252 -15.32 -31.58 -7.05
C THR A 252 -16.65 -32.31 -6.97
N GLN A 253 -17.51 -31.97 -6.00
CA GLN A 253 -18.77 -32.66 -5.76
C GLN A 253 -19.93 -32.10 -6.60
N SER A 254 -20.03 -30.76 -6.69
CA SER A 254 -21.09 -30.10 -7.44
C SER A 254 -20.80 -28.61 -7.63
N VAL A 255 -21.07 -28.10 -8.83
CA VAL A 255 -20.99 -26.67 -9.15
C VAL A 255 -21.94 -25.85 -8.28
N TRP A 256 -23.11 -26.39 -7.90
CA TRP A 256 -24.07 -25.70 -7.04
C TRP A 256 -23.57 -25.54 -5.60
N ILE A 257 -22.81 -26.54 -5.10
CA ILE A 257 -22.17 -26.46 -3.79
C ILE A 257 -21.01 -25.47 -3.84
N LEU A 258 -20.22 -25.45 -4.93
CA LEU A 258 -19.19 -24.43 -5.15
C LEU A 258 -19.79 -23.02 -5.12
N LEU A 259 -20.83 -22.77 -5.92
CA LEU A 259 -21.48 -21.47 -5.98
C LEU A 259 -22.05 -21.08 -4.61
N GLY A 260 -22.76 -22.00 -3.95
CA GLY A 260 -23.27 -21.77 -2.59
C GLY A 260 -22.16 -21.45 -1.59
N SER A 261 -21.03 -22.18 -1.64
CA SER A 261 -19.87 -21.93 -0.77
C SER A 261 -19.21 -20.59 -1.09
N LEU A 262 -19.14 -20.18 -2.35
CA LEU A 262 -18.58 -18.88 -2.75
C LEU A 262 -19.45 -17.74 -2.21
N PHE A 263 -20.78 -17.85 -2.32
CA PHE A 263 -21.70 -16.82 -1.81
C PHE A 263 -21.69 -16.67 -0.28
N VAL A 264 -21.29 -17.69 0.47
CA VAL A 264 -21.23 -17.62 1.94
C VAL A 264 -19.81 -17.31 2.42
N ILE A 265 -18.82 -18.03 1.92
CA ILE A 265 -17.43 -17.96 2.40
C ILE A 265 -16.72 -16.72 1.86
N LEU A 266 -16.95 -16.32 0.60
CA LEU A 266 -16.26 -15.18 0.02
C LEU A 266 -16.63 -13.86 0.72
N PRO A 267 -17.92 -13.52 0.97
CA PRO A 267 -18.25 -12.30 1.70
C PRO A 267 -17.72 -12.31 3.14
N LEU A 268 -17.75 -13.47 3.80
CA LEU A 268 -17.20 -13.61 5.15
C LEU A 268 -15.68 -13.39 5.16
N PHE A 269 -14.97 -14.01 4.22
CA PHE A 269 -13.53 -13.84 4.05
C PHE A 269 -13.18 -12.39 3.73
N LEU A 270 -13.90 -11.75 2.81
CA LEU A 270 -13.71 -10.34 2.47
C LEU A 270 -13.96 -9.42 3.67
N LEU A 271 -15.01 -9.69 4.46
CA LEU A 271 -15.31 -8.91 5.65
C LEU A 271 -14.18 -9.01 6.70
N ILE A 272 -13.66 -10.22 6.93
CA ILE A 272 -12.51 -10.44 7.81
C ILE A 272 -11.27 -9.73 7.24
N ALA A 273 -10.99 -9.88 5.94
CA ALA A 273 -9.86 -9.25 5.28
C ALA A 273 -9.90 -7.73 5.40
N ILE A 274 -11.06 -7.09 5.17
CA ILE A 274 -11.24 -5.64 5.32
C ILE A 274 -10.95 -5.18 6.75
N VAL A 275 -11.42 -5.92 7.75
CA VAL A 275 -11.20 -5.58 9.17
C VAL A 275 -9.72 -5.73 9.56
N VAL A 276 -9.09 -6.84 9.16
CA VAL A 276 -7.68 -7.10 9.42
C VAL A 276 -6.81 -6.05 8.74
N GLU A 277 -7.11 -5.74 7.47
CA GLU A 277 -6.39 -4.73 6.70
C GLU A 277 -6.56 -3.33 7.29
N GLY A 278 -7.78 -2.99 7.75
CA GLY A 278 -8.04 -1.75 8.46
C GLY A 278 -7.21 -1.59 9.74
N PHE A 279 -7.12 -2.67 10.53
CA PHE A 279 -6.27 -2.71 11.71
C PHE A 279 -4.79 -2.59 11.37
N LEU A 280 -4.28 -3.39 10.42
CA LEU A 280 -2.88 -3.41 10.00
C LEU A 280 -2.44 -2.08 9.40
N GLY A 281 -3.26 -1.49 8.53
CA GLY A 281 -3.02 -0.18 7.95
C GLY A 281 -2.93 0.92 9.02
N THR A 282 -3.80 0.87 10.03
CA THR A 282 -3.73 1.78 11.19
C THR A 282 -2.45 1.55 11.99
N PHE A 283 -2.11 0.29 12.27
CA PHE A 283 -0.95 -0.10 13.05
C PHE A 283 0.37 0.35 12.43
N PHE A 284 0.62 0.02 11.16
CA PHE A 284 1.85 0.41 10.49
C PHE A 284 1.97 1.93 10.32
N ASN A 285 0.88 2.62 9.99
CA ASN A 285 0.90 4.08 9.90
C ASN A 285 1.18 4.74 11.25
N SER A 286 0.54 4.26 12.32
CA SER A 286 0.74 4.76 13.68
C SER A 286 2.15 4.49 14.18
N LEU A 287 2.68 3.28 13.95
CA LEU A 287 4.05 2.90 14.30
C LEU A 287 5.06 3.87 13.67
N MET A 288 4.93 4.10 12.36
CA MET A 288 5.83 5.00 11.64
C MET A 288 5.65 6.47 12.05
N THR A 289 4.43 6.90 12.42
CA THR A 289 4.18 8.28 12.90
C THR A 289 4.75 8.51 14.29
N LEU A 290 4.58 7.56 15.22
CA LEU A 290 5.21 7.60 16.53
C LEU A 290 6.74 7.54 16.42
N PHE A 291 7.25 6.71 15.51
CA PHE A 291 8.68 6.61 15.22
C PHE A 291 9.23 7.97 14.77
N TYR A 292 8.56 8.61 13.82
CA TYR A 292 8.93 9.95 13.35
C TYR A 292 8.91 10.99 14.48
N LEU A 293 7.91 10.96 15.36
CA LEU A 293 7.85 11.88 16.51
C LEU A 293 9.04 11.71 17.45
N GLU A 294 9.40 10.46 17.75
CA GLU A 294 10.56 10.17 18.58
C GLU A 294 11.88 10.55 17.88
N LEU A 295 12.00 10.32 16.57
CA LEU A 295 13.15 10.81 15.79
C LEU A 295 13.27 12.34 15.82
N ARG A 296 12.14 13.05 15.72
CA ARG A 296 12.12 14.52 15.71
C ARG A 296 12.52 15.09 17.07
N LYS A 297 12.14 14.43 18.18
CA LYS A 297 12.59 14.78 19.55
C LYS A 297 14.12 14.70 19.71
N LEU A 298 14.79 13.85 18.91
CA LEU A 298 16.26 13.72 18.91
C LEU A 298 16.96 14.79 18.04
N SER A 299 16.22 15.59 17.28
CA SER A 299 16.78 16.61 16.40
C SER A 299 16.79 18.02 17.02
N PRO A 300 17.79 18.88 16.71
CA PRO A 300 17.93 20.22 17.31
C PRO A 300 16.75 21.18 17.08
N ARG A 301 15.91 20.93 16.08
CA ARG A 301 14.68 21.69 15.80
C ARG A 301 13.43 21.09 16.47
N GLY A 302 13.61 20.08 17.33
CA GLY A 302 12.58 19.16 17.82
C GLY A 302 11.69 19.68 18.94
N GLY A 303 10.79 20.60 18.62
CA GLY A 303 9.56 20.75 19.40
C GLY A 303 8.49 19.78 18.89
N ILE A 304 7.67 19.21 19.78
CA ILE A 304 6.38 18.64 19.36
C ILE A 304 5.66 19.75 18.60
N PRO A 305 5.11 19.51 17.39
CA PRO A 305 4.49 20.59 16.64
C PRO A 305 3.42 21.23 17.53
N THR A 306 3.38 22.55 17.61
CA THR A 306 2.30 23.26 18.33
C THR A 306 0.99 23.04 17.56
N ALA A 307 -0.15 23.04 18.25
CA ALA A 307 -1.45 22.97 17.59
C ALA A 307 -1.51 24.00 16.44
N ALA A 308 -1.90 23.55 15.24
CA ALA A 308 -2.13 24.48 14.14
C ALA A 308 -3.24 25.45 14.61
N PRO A 309 -3.08 26.77 14.44
CA PRO A 309 -4.16 27.69 14.76
C PRO A 309 -5.40 27.27 13.98
N GLU A 310 -6.53 27.11 14.68
CA GLU A 310 -7.79 26.78 14.02
C GLU A 310 -7.99 27.75 12.86
N PRO A 311 -8.32 27.28 11.64
CA PRO A 311 -8.63 28.19 10.54
C PRO A 311 -9.79 29.06 11.02
N GLY A 312 -9.48 30.33 11.26
CA GLY A 312 -10.35 31.26 11.95
C GLY A 312 -11.75 31.21 11.37
N PHE A 313 -12.73 30.98 12.22
CA PHE A 313 -14.05 31.53 11.99
C PHE A 313 -13.86 33.04 11.90
N SER A 314 -13.88 33.58 10.69
CA SER A 314 -14.12 35.00 10.48
C SER A 314 -15.46 35.32 11.13
N GLN A 315 -15.41 35.86 12.34
CA GLN A 315 -16.50 36.67 12.86
C GLN A 315 -16.50 37.97 12.07
N SER A 316 -17.33 38.01 11.04
CA SER A 316 -17.83 39.23 10.40
C SER A 316 -19.13 38.90 9.69
#